data_AF-A0A933CVR2-F1
#
_entry.id   AF-A0A933CVR2-F1
#
_cell.length_a   1.000
_cell.length_b   1.000
_cell.length_c   1.000
_cell.angle_alpha   90.00
_cell.angle_beta   90.00
_cell.angle_gamma   90.00
#
_symmetry.space_group_name_H-M   'P 1'
#
loop_
_entity.id
_entity.type
_entity.pdbx_description
1 polymer ?
#
loop_
_entity_poly.entity_id
_entity_poly.type
_entity_poly.pdbx_seq_one_letter_code
_entity_poly.pdbx_strand_id
1 'polypeptide(L)'
;MKLVSFEISTPIGKVRRIGALIDANENGRIVDLSSAYGAYLKSETDEPTPQELAALRTPPGMIGWLRGAHKSKEAARQALEYTSQILKGEADPRGLKGEKIVYSRSEVRLLAPLPRPRSIRDFSIYEEHMSIAHKAPKKPAWYRWPPYYKGNPDSVVGPEDPIPYPYYTQRLDLEIEIAIVIGKEGRNLSFEQAKKHIAGYTILIDCSARDGYEREPYGPTKRKDFCNVLGPCLVTADEIDEASLDVRVSVDGETWFEGNTGHRRSFLAHHLVAYASDNETVYPGDILGTGTVGLGCSMDLGRWINVGQRVTFDVQGIGQLSHRIVEGERVVDYTLKGMDGLLKPPD
;
A
#
# COMPACT_ATOMS: atom_id res chain seq x y z
N MET A 1 -8.51 9.52 9.18
CA MET A 1 -7.08 9.89 9.42
C MET A 1 -6.19 9.29 8.34
N LYS A 2 -5.06 9.95 8.01
CA LYS A 2 -4.05 9.45 7.06
C LYS A 2 -2.77 9.05 7.79
N LEU A 3 -2.53 7.75 7.92
CA LEU A 3 -1.40 7.18 8.65
C LEU A 3 -0.21 6.92 7.73
N VAL A 4 0.99 7.21 8.21
CA VAL A 4 2.24 6.99 7.45
C VAL A 4 3.23 6.20 8.29
N SER A 5 4.04 5.38 7.61
CA SER A 5 5.28 4.84 8.19
C SER A 5 6.43 5.70 7.68
N PHE A 6 7.32 6.12 8.57
CA PHE A 6 8.43 7.00 8.19
C PHE A 6 9.71 6.69 8.96
N GLU A 7 10.83 7.12 8.40
CA GLU A 7 12.15 7.06 9.03
C GLU A 7 12.68 8.45 9.33
N ILE A 8 13.23 8.60 10.54
CA ILE A 8 14.05 9.73 10.94
C ILE A 8 15.50 9.29 11.12
N SER A 9 16.43 10.19 10.79
CA SER A 9 17.85 9.98 11.06
C SER A 9 18.19 10.46 12.47
N THR A 10 18.85 9.62 13.25
CA THR A 10 19.35 9.95 14.59
C THR A 10 20.88 9.75 14.64
N PRO A 11 21.59 10.28 15.64
CA PRO A 11 23.04 10.07 15.78
C PRO A 11 23.47 8.60 15.84
N ILE A 12 22.56 7.68 16.21
CA ILE A 12 22.84 6.25 16.35
C ILE A 12 22.23 5.40 15.22
N GLY A 13 21.67 6.05 14.18
CA GLY A 13 21.10 5.37 13.02
C GLY A 13 19.67 5.81 12.69
N LYS A 14 19.09 5.18 11.67
CA LYS A 14 17.72 5.43 11.25
C LYS A 14 16.74 4.74 12.18
N VAL A 15 15.63 5.42 12.47
CA VAL A 15 14.59 4.89 13.33
C VAL A 15 13.23 5.01 12.66
N ARG A 16 12.48 3.91 12.64
CA ARG A 16 11.12 3.83 12.10
C ARG A 16 10.08 4.28 13.12
N ARG A 17 9.06 4.94 12.61
CA ARG A 17 7.92 5.49 13.36
C ARG A 17 6.62 5.32 12.58
N ILE A 18 5.51 5.43 13.29
CA ILE A 18 4.20 5.70 12.69
C ILE A 18 3.85 7.15 12.96
N GLY A 19 3.35 7.82 11.93
CA GLY A 19 2.81 9.15 12.06
C GLY A 19 1.43 9.29 11.46
N ALA A 20 0.85 10.47 11.62
CA ALA A 20 -0.32 10.89 10.88
C ALA A 20 -0.07 12.24 10.21
N LEU A 21 -0.58 12.39 8.99
CA LEU A 21 -0.57 13.67 8.28
C LEU A 21 -1.63 14.60 8.90
N ILE A 22 -1.23 15.83 9.22
CA ILE A 22 -2.13 16.85 9.80
C ILE A 22 -2.45 18.01 8.87
N ASP A 23 -1.71 18.15 7.76
CA ASP A 23 -2.03 19.11 6.70
C ASP A 23 -2.35 18.32 5.43
N ALA A 24 -3.44 18.67 4.75
CA ALA A 24 -4.03 17.87 3.67
C ALA A 24 -3.28 17.94 2.32
N ASN A 25 -1.98 18.24 2.31
CA ASN A 25 -1.17 18.32 1.10
C ASN A 25 0.06 17.39 1.15
N GLU A 26 0.64 17.13 -0.01
CA GLU A 26 1.83 16.28 -0.21
C GLU A 26 3.09 16.76 0.55
N ASN A 27 3.10 18.03 0.95
CA ASN A 27 4.13 18.67 1.78
C ASN A 27 3.75 18.73 3.26
N GLY A 28 2.69 18.03 3.66
CA GLY A 28 2.05 18.17 4.95
C GLY A 28 2.91 17.69 6.12
N ARG A 29 2.74 18.33 7.28
CA ARG A 29 3.46 17.91 8.48
C ARG A 29 2.98 16.55 8.96
N ILE A 30 3.92 15.81 9.55
CA ILE A 30 3.73 14.49 10.12
C ILE A 30 3.85 14.58 11.63
N VAL A 31 2.85 14.12 12.36
CA VAL A 31 2.90 13.96 13.82
C VAL A 31 3.38 12.55 14.14
N ASP A 32 4.48 12.41 14.86
CA ASP A 32 4.91 11.13 15.47
C ASP A 32 3.90 10.72 16.54
N LEU A 33 3.13 9.67 16.28
CA LEU A 33 2.03 9.26 17.15
C LEU A 33 2.52 8.76 18.51
N SER A 34 3.66 8.06 18.56
CA SER A 34 4.21 7.53 19.81
C SER A 34 4.64 8.67 20.72
N SER A 35 5.40 9.61 20.17
CA SER A 35 5.93 10.76 20.91
C SER A 35 4.82 11.73 21.31
N ALA A 36 3.86 11.99 20.41
CA ALA A 36 2.70 12.84 20.68
C ALA A 36 1.79 12.26 21.77
N TYR A 37 1.48 10.97 21.71
CA TYR A 37 0.58 10.34 22.67
C TYR A 37 1.21 10.29 24.07
N GLY A 38 2.52 10.03 24.18
CA GLY A 38 3.24 10.12 25.44
C GLY A 38 3.17 11.53 26.05
N ALA A 39 3.38 12.57 25.24
CA ALA A 39 3.28 13.97 25.68
C ALA A 39 1.86 14.33 26.15
N TYR A 40 0.83 13.88 25.43
CA TYR A 40 -0.57 13.99 25.83
C TYR A 40 -0.80 13.35 27.20
N LEU A 41 -0.41 12.08 27.39
CA LEU A 41 -0.60 11.36 28.65
C LEU A 41 0.05 12.10 29.83
N LYS A 42 1.28 12.59 29.67
CA LYS A 42 1.99 13.33 30.72
C LYS A 42 1.34 14.68 31.05
N SER A 43 0.73 15.34 30.07
CA SER A 43 0.24 16.72 30.22
C SER A 43 -1.23 16.76 30.65
N GLU A 44 -2.05 15.84 30.13
CA GLU A 44 -3.51 15.90 30.22
C GLU A 44 -4.12 14.79 31.09
N THR A 45 -3.31 13.87 31.63
CA THR A 45 -3.79 12.72 32.42
C THR A 45 -2.93 12.48 33.67
N ASP A 46 -3.36 11.55 34.52
CA ASP A 46 -2.64 11.07 35.70
C ASP A 46 -1.87 9.76 35.45
N GLU A 47 -1.67 9.36 34.19
CA GLU A 47 -0.97 8.13 33.81
C GLU A 47 0.46 8.11 34.38
N PRO A 48 0.80 7.17 35.29
CA PRO A 48 2.12 7.13 35.93
C PRO A 48 3.23 6.66 34.98
N THR A 49 2.87 5.98 33.89
CA THR A 49 3.79 5.34 32.93
C THR A 49 3.50 5.77 31.48
N PRO A 50 3.57 7.08 31.16
CA PRO A 50 3.13 7.61 29.87
C PRO A 50 3.97 7.06 28.70
N GLN A 51 5.24 6.74 28.93
CA GLN A 51 6.11 6.19 27.91
C GLN A 51 5.75 4.72 27.58
N GLU A 52 5.54 3.87 28.59
CA GLU A 52 5.16 2.47 28.38
C GLU A 52 3.78 2.36 27.74
N LEU A 53 2.80 3.14 28.22
CA LEU A 53 1.45 3.12 27.65
C LEU A 53 1.46 3.62 26.20
N ALA A 54 2.25 4.65 25.88
CA ALA A 54 2.36 5.12 24.51
C ALA A 54 3.02 4.10 23.57
N ALA A 55 4.05 3.39 24.03
CA ALA A 55 4.66 2.31 23.26
C ALA A 55 3.66 1.17 22.98
N LEU A 56 2.74 0.89 23.90
CA LEU A 56 1.70 -0.13 23.74
C LEU A 56 0.57 0.31 22.80
N ARG A 57 0.11 1.56 22.92
CA ARG A 57 -1.06 2.07 22.17
C ARG A 57 -0.70 2.58 20.78
N THR A 58 0.49 3.15 20.63
CA THR A 58 0.98 3.70 19.36
C THR A 58 2.37 3.11 19.09
N PRO A 59 2.50 1.80 18.89
CA PRO A 59 3.78 1.18 18.62
C PRO A 59 4.36 1.69 17.28
N PRO A 60 5.69 1.68 17.09
CA PRO A 60 6.35 2.29 15.94
C PRO A 60 6.20 1.51 14.61
N GLY A 61 5.42 0.42 14.57
CA GLY A 61 5.22 -0.41 13.38
C GLY A 61 3.76 -0.64 13.06
N MET A 62 3.36 -0.42 11.79
CA MET A 62 1.96 -0.39 11.36
C MET A 62 1.18 -1.66 11.73
N ILE A 63 1.76 -2.85 11.59
CA ILE A 63 1.10 -4.10 11.98
C ILE A 63 0.80 -4.12 13.50
N GLY A 64 1.73 -3.63 14.32
CA GLY A 64 1.51 -3.52 15.77
C GLY A 64 0.37 -2.55 16.08
N TRP A 65 0.32 -1.42 15.38
CA TRP A 65 -0.74 -0.43 15.54
C TRP A 65 -2.11 -0.97 15.11
N LEU A 66 -2.17 -1.69 13.98
CA LEU A 66 -3.40 -2.35 13.51
C LEU A 66 -3.91 -3.38 14.54
N ARG A 67 -3.02 -4.17 15.14
CA ARG A 67 -3.37 -5.12 16.21
C ARG A 67 -3.94 -4.46 17.46
N GLY A 68 -3.54 -3.23 17.77
CA GLY A 68 -4.10 -2.46 18.88
C GLY A 68 -5.52 -1.93 18.59
N ALA A 69 -6.00 -2.06 17.35
CA ALA A 69 -7.38 -1.84 16.93
C ALA A 69 -7.95 -0.49 17.44
N HIS A 70 -9.15 -0.51 18.04
CA HIS A 70 -9.81 0.70 18.52
C HIS A 70 -8.99 1.47 19.56
N LYS A 71 -8.15 0.80 20.37
CA LYS A 71 -7.32 1.48 21.38
C LYS A 71 -6.17 2.27 20.74
N SER A 72 -5.57 1.75 19.68
CA SER A 72 -4.55 2.47 18.90
C SER A 72 -5.15 3.62 18.09
N LYS A 73 -6.35 3.41 17.53
CA LYS A 73 -7.09 4.47 16.85
C LYS A 73 -7.45 5.62 17.79
N GLU A 74 -7.93 5.31 18.99
CA GLU A 74 -8.27 6.31 20.01
C GLU A 74 -7.04 7.10 20.47
N ALA A 75 -5.96 6.41 20.83
CA ALA A 75 -4.70 7.05 21.21
C ALA A 75 -4.16 7.98 20.10
N ALA A 76 -4.26 7.57 18.84
CA ALA A 76 -3.87 8.40 17.72
C ALA A 76 -4.75 9.67 17.61
N ARG A 77 -6.07 9.58 17.85
CA ARG A 77 -6.96 10.76 17.85
C ARG A 77 -6.59 11.73 18.97
N GLN A 78 -6.39 11.22 20.20
CA GLN A 78 -5.98 12.03 21.35
C GLN A 78 -4.65 12.73 21.10
N ALA A 79 -3.66 12.02 20.56
CA ALA A 79 -2.36 12.56 20.20
C ALA A 79 -2.45 13.68 19.16
N LEU A 80 -3.29 13.49 18.12
CA LEU A 80 -3.49 14.48 17.06
C LEU A 80 -4.22 15.72 17.57
N GLU A 81 -5.25 15.54 18.39
CA GLU A 81 -6.01 16.65 18.99
C GLU A 81 -5.12 17.49 19.91
N TYR A 82 -4.38 16.85 20.82
CA TYR A 82 -3.39 17.50 21.68
C TYR A 82 -2.35 18.29 20.88
N THR A 83 -1.76 17.66 19.85
CA THR A 83 -0.76 18.31 19.00
C THR A 83 -1.36 19.50 18.24
N SER A 84 -2.59 19.37 17.75
CA SER A 84 -3.31 20.45 17.05
C SER A 84 -3.56 21.65 17.95
N GLN A 85 -3.93 21.42 19.22
CA GLN A 85 -4.15 22.49 20.20
C GLN A 85 -2.87 23.28 20.49
N ILE A 86 -1.74 22.61 20.68
CA ILE A 86 -0.44 23.26 20.91
C ILE A 86 -0.01 24.09 19.70
N LEU A 87 -0.14 23.52 18.49
CA LEU A 87 0.21 24.23 17.26
C LEU A 87 -0.65 25.49 17.05
N LYS A 88 -1.94 25.47 17.44
CA LYS A 88 -2.81 26.65 17.41
C LYS A 88 -2.39 27.74 18.41
N GLY A 89 -1.75 27.35 19.51
CA GLY A 89 -1.12 28.28 20.46
C GLY A 89 0.26 28.77 20.02
N GLU A 90 0.67 28.51 18.76
CA GLU A 90 1.97 28.87 18.20
C GLU A 90 3.19 28.29 18.95
N ALA A 91 2.95 27.25 19.74
CA ALA A 91 4.00 26.53 20.46
C ALA A 91 4.50 25.31 19.67
N ASP A 92 5.74 24.91 19.96
CA ASP A 92 6.36 23.75 19.33
C ASP A 92 6.21 22.51 20.23
N PRO A 93 5.34 21.54 19.87
CA PRO A 93 5.10 20.36 20.69
C PRO A 93 6.37 19.50 20.80
N ARG A 94 6.68 19.10 22.04
CA ARG A 94 7.83 18.26 22.39
C ARG A 94 7.41 17.01 23.14
N GLY A 95 8.10 15.91 22.83
CA GLY A 95 7.89 14.62 23.47
C GLY A 95 8.41 14.59 24.91
N LEU A 96 8.29 13.41 25.54
CA LEU A 96 8.57 13.24 26.97
C LEU A 96 10.00 13.60 27.36
N LYS A 97 10.96 13.44 26.45
CA LYS A 97 12.40 13.72 26.61
C LYS A 97 12.85 14.94 25.81
N GLY A 98 11.92 15.78 25.36
CA GLY A 98 12.22 16.96 24.54
C GLY A 98 12.43 16.66 23.05
N GLU A 99 12.16 15.44 22.59
CA GLU A 99 12.23 15.06 21.18
C GLU A 99 11.15 15.77 20.35
N LYS A 100 11.41 15.90 19.04
CA LYS A 100 10.46 16.51 18.11
C LYS A 100 9.24 15.61 17.90
N ILE A 101 8.04 16.19 17.93
CA ILE A 101 6.78 15.50 17.63
C ILE A 101 6.34 15.74 16.18
N VAL A 102 6.47 16.98 15.69
CA VAL A 102 5.97 17.39 14.38
C VAL A 102 7.12 17.55 13.40
N TYR A 103 7.11 16.77 12.33
CA TYR A 103 8.12 16.78 11.29
C TYR A 103 7.56 17.37 10.00
N SER A 104 8.35 18.19 9.32
CA SER A 104 8.10 18.56 7.93
C SER A 104 8.48 17.41 7.00
N ARG A 105 8.00 17.44 5.75
CA ARG A 105 8.31 16.38 4.78
C ARG A 105 9.79 16.21 4.48
N SER A 106 10.57 17.29 4.46
CA SER A 106 12.01 17.23 4.19
C SER A 106 12.83 16.60 5.33
N GLU A 107 12.26 16.46 6.53
CA GLU A 107 12.96 15.91 7.69
C GLU A 107 12.82 14.39 7.83
N VAL A 108 11.95 13.78 7.03
CA VAL A 108 11.67 12.34 7.13
C VAL A 108 11.64 11.68 5.76
N ARG A 109 12.06 10.42 5.73
CA ARG A 109 11.83 9.53 4.60
C ARG A 109 10.50 8.81 4.80
N LEU A 110 9.55 8.96 3.89
CA LEU A 110 8.36 8.12 3.88
C LEU A 110 8.71 6.70 3.44
N LEU A 111 8.14 5.74 4.16
CA LEU A 111 8.12 4.34 3.78
C LEU A 111 6.71 3.99 3.27
N ALA A 112 6.58 2.82 2.65
CA ALA A 112 5.26 2.22 2.46
C ALA A 112 4.52 2.16 3.80
N PRO A 113 3.20 2.43 3.86
CA PRO A 113 2.44 2.33 5.12
C PRO A 113 2.63 0.98 5.82
N LEU A 114 2.77 -0.08 5.02
CA LEU A 114 3.15 -1.44 5.44
C LEU A 114 4.40 -1.85 4.65
N PRO A 115 5.63 -1.58 5.13
CA PRO A 115 6.86 -1.91 4.37
C PRO A 115 7.06 -3.41 4.14
N ARG A 116 6.44 -4.24 4.97
CA ARG A 116 6.38 -5.68 4.82
C ARG A 116 5.01 -6.16 5.31
N PRO A 117 3.98 -6.17 4.44
CA PRO A 117 2.67 -6.67 4.82
C PRO A 117 2.76 -8.16 5.18
N ARG A 118 1.74 -8.69 5.86
CA ARG A 118 1.72 -10.11 6.25
C ARG A 118 1.52 -11.03 5.04
N SER A 119 0.67 -10.60 4.12
CA SER A 119 0.46 -11.21 2.82
C SER A 119 -0.05 -10.16 1.84
N ILE A 120 0.12 -10.44 0.56
CA ILE A 120 -0.52 -9.70 -0.54
C ILE A 120 -1.41 -10.71 -1.27
N ARG A 121 -2.69 -10.37 -1.43
CA ARG A 121 -3.62 -11.13 -2.26
C ARG A 121 -4.21 -10.17 -3.27
N ASP A 122 -3.81 -10.29 -4.50
CA ASP A 122 -4.18 -9.33 -5.51
C ASP A 122 -5.31 -9.88 -6.39
N PHE A 123 -6.46 -9.21 -6.31
CA PHE A 123 -7.69 -9.62 -6.98
C PHE A 123 -7.75 -9.10 -8.40
N SER A 124 -8.78 -9.48 -9.14
CA SER A 124 -9.00 -8.94 -10.48
C SER A 124 -10.47 -8.67 -10.73
N ILE A 125 -10.95 -7.50 -10.30
CA ILE A 125 -12.39 -7.19 -10.22
C ILE A 125 -12.91 -6.22 -11.29
N TYR A 126 -12.02 -5.60 -12.06
CA TYR A 126 -12.37 -4.65 -13.12
C TYR A 126 -12.55 -5.40 -14.45
N GLU A 127 -13.75 -5.29 -15.02
CA GLU A 127 -14.13 -6.10 -16.18
C GLU A 127 -13.34 -5.69 -17.43
N GLU A 128 -13.08 -4.40 -17.59
CA GLU A 128 -12.39 -3.83 -18.75
C GLU A 128 -10.96 -4.36 -18.86
N HIS A 129 -10.16 -4.12 -17.82
CA HIS A 129 -8.82 -4.67 -17.67
C HIS A 129 -8.80 -6.18 -17.96
N MET A 130 -9.67 -6.94 -17.30
CA MET A 130 -9.66 -8.39 -17.44
C MET A 130 -10.06 -8.85 -18.84
N SER A 131 -10.97 -8.15 -19.50
CA SER A 131 -11.41 -8.50 -20.86
C SER A 131 -10.28 -8.29 -21.86
N ILE A 132 -9.47 -7.24 -21.69
CA ILE A 132 -8.27 -6.98 -22.49
C ILE A 132 -7.18 -8.02 -22.18
N ALA A 133 -6.86 -8.21 -20.90
CA ALA A 133 -5.81 -9.13 -20.45
C ALA A 133 -6.02 -10.57 -20.94
N HIS A 134 -7.26 -11.07 -20.91
CA HIS A 134 -7.59 -12.43 -21.37
C HIS A 134 -8.01 -12.49 -22.85
N LYS A 135 -8.12 -11.35 -23.53
CA LYS A 135 -8.60 -11.23 -24.91
C LYS A 135 -9.95 -11.95 -25.13
N ALA A 136 -10.82 -11.95 -24.13
CA ALA A 136 -12.09 -12.66 -24.14
C ALA A 136 -13.07 -12.08 -23.10
N PRO A 137 -14.40 -12.10 -23.38
CA PRO A 137 -15.42 -11.77 -22.40
C PRO A 137 -15.31 -12.62 -21.14
N LYS A 138 -15.76 -12.07 -20.00
CA LYS A 138 -15.74 -12.81 -18.73
C LYS A 138 -16.80 -13.90 -18.70
N LYS A 139 -16.39 -15.09 -18.26
CA LYS A 139 -17.31 -16.21 -17.99
C LYS A 139 -18.17 -15.88 -16.76
N PRO A 140 -19.40 -16.43 -16.62
CA PRO A 140 -20.26 -16.19 -15.47
C PRO A 140 -19.61 -16.44 -14.10
N ALA A 141 -18.65 -17.37 -14.03
CA ALA A 141 -17.91 -17.66 -12.81
C ALA A 141 -17.13 -16.45 -12.26
N TRP A 142 -16.58 -15.60 -13.13
CA TRP A 142 -15.81 -14.42 -12.71
C TRP A 142 -16.66 -13.40 -11.96
N TYR A 143 -17.94 -13.25 -12.34
CA TYR A 143 -18.91 -12.40 -11.65
C TYR A 143 -19.42 -13.01 -10.32
N ARG A 144 -19.11 -14.27 -10.04
CA ARG A 144 -19.54 -14.99 -8.82
C ARG A 144 -18.42 -15.14 -7.81
N TRP A 145 -17.20 -15.40 -8.29
CA TRP A 145 -16.03 -15.64 -7.45
C TRP A 145 -14.92 -14.69 -7.85
N PRO A 146 -14.48 -13.78 -6.96
CA PRO A 146 -13.44 -12.82 -7.26
C PRO A 146 -12.08 -13.56 -7.27
N PRO A 147 -11.45 -13.76 -8.45
CA PRO A 147 -10.16 -14.45 -8.50
C PRO A 147 -9.07 -13.56 -7.91
N TYR A 148 -8.08 -14.18 -7.28
CA TYR A 148 -6.87 -13.51 -6.83
C TYR A 148 -5.68 -14.45 -6.91
N TYR A 149 -4.48 -13.88 -6.92
CA TYR A 149 -3.23 -14.61 -6.69
C TYR A 149 -2.55 -14.13 -5.40
N LYS A 150 -1.65 -14.95 -4.85
CA LYS A 150 -0.83 -14.56 -3.69
C LYS A 150 0.46 -13.90 -4.20
N GLY A 151 0.68 -12.64 -3.84
CA GLY A 151 1.86 -11.86 -4.22
C GLY A 151 3.00 -11.97 -3.20
N ASN A 152 4.17 -11.45 -3.56
CA ASN A 152 5.35 -11.42 -2.70
C ASN A 152 5.34 -10.23 -1.72
N PRO A 153 5.12 -10.42 -0.41
CA PRO A 153 5.16 -9.33 0.57
C PRO A 153 6.55 -8.70 0.73
N ASP A 154 7.62 -9.38 0.29
CA ASP A 154 8.99 -8.90 0.40
C ASP A 154 9.41 -8.00 -0.77
N SER A 155 8.56 -7.82 -1.79
CA SER A 155 8.82 -6.92 -2.92
C SER A 155 8.25 -5.52 -2.75
N VAL A 156 7.74 -5.21 -1.56
CA VAL A 156 7.14 -3.90 -1.29
C VAL A 156 8.20 -2.80 -1.28
N VAL A 157 7.92 -1.73 -2.02
CA VAL A 157 8.69 -0.48 -2.01
C VAL A 157 7.80 0.69 -1.61
N GLY A 158 8.40 1.71 -1.03
CA GLY A 158 7.72 2.89 -0.50
C GLY A 158 7.60 4.05 -1.48
N PRO A 159 6.96 5.15 -1.04
CA PRO A 159 6.67 6.33 -1.88
C PRO A 159 7.90 7.04 -2.43
N GLU A 160 9.05 6.86 -1.79
CA GLU A 160 10.33 7.52 -2.14
C GLU A 160 11.36 6.54 -2.72
N ASP A 161 10.95 5.32 -3.05
CA ASP A 161 11.79 4.33 -3.72
C ASP A 161 11.60 4.41 -5.24
N PRO A 162 12.65 4.22 -6.06
CA PRO A 162 12.49 4.08 -7.50
C PRO A 162 11.84 2.73 -7.86
N ILE A 163 11.24 2.66 -9.05
CA ILE A 163 10.72 1.38 -9.57
C ILE A 163 11.78 0.77 -10.50
N PRO A 164 12.26 -0.45 -10.21
CA PRO A 164 13.22 -1.13 -11.07
C PRO A 164 12.54 -1.65 -12.35
N TYR A 165 13.22 -1.47 -13.48
CA TYR A 165 12.87 -2.06 -14.76
C TYR A 165 13.61 -3.40 -14.91
N PRO A 166 12.96 -4.56 -14.74
CA PRO A 166 13.68 -5.83 -14.74
C PRO A 166 14.37 -6.12 -16.08
N TYR A 167 15.61 -6.60 -16.03
CA TYR A 167 16.44 -6.83 -17.23
C TYR A 167 15.82 -7.82 -18.26
N TYR A 168 14.90 -8.69 -17.81
CA TYR A 168 14.32 -9.76 -18.62
C TYR A 168 13.02 -9.37 -19.34
N THR A 169 12.56 -8.12 -19.21
CA THR A 169 11.37 -7.63 -19.88
C THR A 169 11.71 -6.45 -20.80
N GLN A 170 10.89 -6.25 -21.82
CA GLN A 170 10.82 -5.04 -22.66
C GLN A 170 9.45 -4.36 -22.52
N ARG A 171 8.62 -4.87 -21.60
CA ARG A 171 7.23 -4.50 -21.41
C ARG A 171 6.91 -4.39 -19.92
N LEU A 172 7.62 -3.47 -19.27
CA LEU A 172 7.28 -3.04 -17.91
C LEU A 172 5.93 -2.31 -17.95
N ASP A 173 5.04 -2.76 -17.08
CA ASP A 173 3.71 -2.21 -16.89
C ASP A 173 3.49 -1.93 -15.40
N LEU A 174 2.74 -0.87 -15.11
CA LEU A 174 2.44 -0.43 -13.76
C LEU A 174 0.91 -0.34 -13.64
N GLU A 175 0.36 -1.17 -12.77
CA GLU A 175 -1.08 -1.31 -12.57
C GLU A 175 -1.52 -0.47 -11.37
N ILE A 176 -2.33 0.57 -11.58
CA ILE A 176 -2.88 1.34 -10.47
C ILE A 176 -4.07 0.63 -9.82
N GLU A 177 -3.98 0.45 -8.51
CA GLU A 177 -4.99 -0.26 -7.72
C GLU A 177 -5.27 0.38 -6.37
N ILE A 178 -6.36 -0.08 -5.73
CA ILE A 178 -6.65 0.20 -4.33
C ILE A 178 -6.30 -1.04 -3.50
N ALA A 179 -5.43 -0.85 -2.51
CA ALA A 179 -5.13 -1.87 -1.52
C ALA A 179 -6.03 -1.71 -0.29
N ILE A 180 -6.76 -2.78 0.04
CA ILE A 180 -7.57 -2.92 1.25
C ILE A 180 -6.67 -3.47 2.35
N VAL A 181 -6.54 -2.74 3.46
CA VAL A 181 -5.72 -3.16 4.59
C VAL A 181 -6.60 -3.81 5.67
N ILE A 182 -6.29 -5.04 6.03
CA ILE A 182 -6.97 -5.73 7.13
C ILE A 182 -6.48 -5.19 8.47
N GLY A 183 -7.40 -4.81 9.34
CA GLY A 183 -7.14 -4.32 10.70
C GLY A 183 -7.49 -5.31 11.80
N LYS A 184 -8.30 -6.32 11.51
CA LYS A 184 -8.80 -7.28 12.50
C LYS A 184 -8.73 -8.70 11.97
N GLU A 185 -8.26 -9.62 12.81
CA GLU A 185 -8.23 -11.04 12.50
C GLU A 185 -9.65 -11.60 12.31
N GLY A 186 -9.84 -12.44 11.29
CA GLY A 186 -11.13 -13.08 11.03
C GLY A 186 -11.04 -14.26 10.07
N ARG A 187 -12.04 -15.13 10.11
CA ARG A 187 -12.18 -16.33 9.26
C ARG A 187 -13.66 -16.58 9.02
N ASN A 188 -14.03 -17.03 7.82
CA ASN A 188 -15.40 -17.34 7.39
C ASN A 188 -16.38 -16.18 7.68
N LEU A 189 -15.97 -14.96 7.32
CA LEU A 189 -16.73 -13.75 7.63
C LEU A 189 -17.93 -13.60 6.68
N SER A 190 -19.07 -13.18 7.22
CA SER A 190 -20.13 -12.61 6.40
C SER A 190 -19.71 -11.25 5.81
N PHE A 191 -20.40 -10.77 4.79
CA PHE A 191 -20.15 -9.44 4.20
C PHE A 191 -20.21 -8.30 5.23
N GLU A 192 -21.18 -8.36 6.16
CA GLU A 192 -21.32 -7.38 7.25
C GLU A 192 -20.18 -7.46 8.27
N GLN A 193 -19.69 -8.65 8.57
CA GLN A 193 -18.53 -8.83 9.44
C GLN A 193 -17.26 -8.33 8.74
N ALA A 194 -17.07 -8.70 7.47
CA ALA A 194 -15.92 -8.34 6.67
C ALA A 194 -15.68 -6.82 6.61
N LYS A 195 -16.74 -6.02 6.49
CA LYS A 195 -16.65 -4.54 6.54
C LYS A 195 -15.97 -4.03 7.82
N LYS A 196 -16.21 -4.67 8.97
CA LYS A 196 -15.64 -4.29 10.28
C LYS A 196 -14.17 -4.71 10.45
N HIS A 197 -13.63 -5.48 9.50
CA HIS A 197 -12.25 -5.95 9.53
C HIS A 197 -11.31 -5.10 8.67
N ILE A 198 -11.86 -4.17 7.87
CA ILE A 198 -11.09 -3.23 7.05
C ILE A 198 -10.58 -2.09 7.95
N ALA A 199 -9.27 -1.91 8.02
CA ALA A 199 -8.66 -0.76 8.68
C ALA A 199 -8.75 0.50 7.83
N GLY A 200 -8.58 0.33 6.52
CA GLY A 200 -8.47 1.43 5.59
C GLY A 200 -7.93 1.01 4.23
N TYR A 201 -7.56 2.01 3.45
CA TYR A 201 -7.16 1.87 2.06
C TYR A 201 -5.87 2.64 1.78
N THR A 202 -5.09 2.13 0.82
CA THR A 202 -3.89 2.78 0.28
C THR A 202 -3.80 2.52 -1.23
N ILE A 203 -2.89 3.18 -1.94
CA ILE A 203 -2.63 2.86 -3.35
C ILE A 203 -1.70 1.65 -3.39
N LEU A 204 -2.00 0.70 -4.27
CA LEU A 204 -1.09 -0.35 -4.69
C LEU A 204 -0.74 -0.12 -6.16
N ILE A 205 0.57 -0.12 -6.48
CA ILE A 205 1.03 -0.21 -7.86
C ILE A 205 1.65 -1.58 -8.06
N ASP A 206 0.92 -2.46 -8.76
CA ASP A 206 1.37 -3.82 -9.04
C ASP A 206 2.23 -3.85 -10.32
N CYS A 207 3.56 -3.91 -10.14
CA CYS A 207 4.50 -3.81 -11.23
C CYS A 207 4.60 -5.14 -11.99
N SER A 208 4.51 -5.06 -13.32
CA SER A 208 4.23 -6.21 -14.16
C SER A 208 5.18 -6.31 -15.35
N ALA A 209 5.77 -7.49 -15.56
CA ALA A 209 6.48 -7.83 -16.79
C ALA A 209 5.53 -8.57 -17.76
N ARG A 210 5.17 -7.94 -18.89
CA ARG A 210 4.09 -8.46 -19.77
C ARG A 210 4.54 -9.42 -20.86
N ASP A 211 5.83 -9.52 -21.17
CA ASP A 211 6.40 -10.40 -22.20
C ASP A 211 7.01 -11.71 -21.64
N GLY A 212 6.82 -11.98 -20.34
CA GLY A 212 7.33 -13.20 -19.67
C GLY A 212 6.34 -14.36 -19.49
N TYR A 213 5.15 -14.33 -20.11
CA TYR A 213 4.05 -15.29 -19.84
C TYR A 213 4.45 -16.77 -19.99
N GLU A 214 5.35 -17.10 -20.92
CA GLU A 214 5.70 -18.50 -21.22
C GLU A 214 6.55 -19.16 -20.13
N ARG A 215 7.13 -18.40 -19.20
CA ARG A 215 8.01 -18.94 -18.14
C ARG A 215 7.27 -19.55 -16.96
N GLU A 216 6.02 -19.16 -16.72
CA GLU A 216 5.36 -19.33 -15.43
C GLU A 216 3.89 -19.79 -15.58
N PRO A 217 3.63 -21.09 -15.79
CA PRO A 217 2.27 -21.60 -16.03
C PRO A 217 1.39 -21.65 -14.77
N TYR A 218 1.97 -21.46 -13.58
CA TYR A 218 1.29 -21.64 -12.29
C TYR A 218 0.82 -20.33 -11.64
N GLY A 219 0.94 -19.20 -12.34
CA GLY A 219 0.56 -17.89 -11.83
C GLY A 219 1.52 -16.82 -12.32
N PRO A 220 1.34 -15.56 -11.90
CA PRO A 220 2.17 -14.48 -12.38
C PRO A 220 3.62 -14.51 -11.84
N THR A 221 3.83 -14.98 -10.60
CA THR A 221 5.15 -15.22 -9.97
C THR A 221 6.22 -14.18 -10.32
N LYS A 222 7.29 -14.54 -11.04
CA LYS A 222 8.41 -13.66 -11.44
C LYS A 222 8.00 -12.47 -12.29
N ARG A 223 6.77 -12.43 -12.80
CA ARG A 223 6.25 -11.28 -13.54
C ARG A 223 5.71 -10.18 -12.65
N LYS A 224 5.54 -10.42 -11.35
CA LYS A 224 5.00 -9.49 -10.34
C LYS A 224 5.86 -9.42 -9.07
N ASP A 225 6.57 -10.49 -8.73
CA ASP A 225 7.33 -10.63 -7.47
C ASP A 225 8.51 -9.66 -7.29
N PHE A 226 8.82 -8.81 -8.28
CA PHE A 226 9.99 -7.93 -8.26
C PHE A 226 9.73 -6.55 -7.64
N CYS A 227 8.49 -6.04 -7.67
CA CYS A 227 8.17 -4.72 -7.13
C CYS A 227 6.66 -4.54 -6.93
N ASN A 228 6.26 -4.15 -5.72
CA ASN A 228 4.90 -3.69 -5.38
C ASN A 228 5.00 -2.35 -4.66
N VAL A 229 4.44 -1.27 -5.21
CA VAL A 229 4.48 0.03 -4.52
C VAL A 229 3.26 0.16 -3.61
N LEU A 230 3.46 0.59 -2.36
CA LEU A 230 2.35 0.92 -1.46
C LEU A 230 2.48 2.35 -0.92
N GLY A 231 1.38 3.12 -0.95
CA GLY A 231 1.35 4.43 -0.30
C GLY A 231 0.40 5.46 -0.91
N PRO A 232 0.66 6.77 -0.70
CA PRO A 232 1.66 7.33 0.20
C PRO A 232 1.31 7.17 1.68
N CYS A 233 0.05 6.86 1.99
CA CYS A 233 -0.47 6.72 3.35
C CYS A 233 -1.57 5.66 3.41
N LEU A 234 -1.91 5.21 4.61
CA LEU A 234 -3.10 4.43 4.90
C LEU A 234 -4.21 5.38 5.36
N VAL A 235 -5.25 5.53 4.55
CA VAL A 235 -6.46 6.29 4.93
C VAL A 235 -7.42 5.38 5.65
N THR A 236 -7.87 5.75 6.84
CA THR A 236 -8.82 4.91 7.60
C THR A 236 -10.17 4.78 6.90
N ALA A 237 -10.78 3.60 7.00
CA ALA A 237 -11.98 3.23 6.24
C ALA A 237 -13.21 4.13 6.50
N ASP A 238 -13.24 4.85 7.62
CA ASP A 238 -14.29 5.80 7.96
C ASP A 238 -14.18 7.15 7.24
N GLU A 239 -13.09 7.41 6.50
CA GLU A 239 -12.84 8.72 5.87
C GLU A 239 -12.74 8.66 4.35
N ILE A 240 -13.00 7.51 3.75
CA ILE A 240 -12.93 7.33 2.32
C ILE A 240 -13.93 6.25 1.87
N ASP A 241 -14.63 6.50 0.78
CA ASP A 241 -15.46 5.53 0.10
C ASP A 241 -14.67 4.94 -1.08
N GLU A 242 -14.21 3.69 -0.93
CA GLU A 242 -13.39 3.05 -1.95
C GLU A 242 -14.14 2.80 -3.27
N ALA A 243 -15.47 2.91 -3.26
CA ALA A 243 -16.30 2.67 -4.43
C ALA A 243 -16.40 3.87 -5.37
N SER A 244 -15.93 5.05 -4.97
CA SER A 244 -16.09 6.27 -5.76
C SER A 244 -14.90 7.22 -5.59
N LEU A 245 -13.73 6.79 -6.05
CA LEU A 245 -12.51 7.61 -6.04
C LEU A 245 -12.07 7.91 -7.46
N ASP A 246 -11.80 9.17 -7.75
CA ASP A 246 -11.15 9.56 -8.99
C ASP A 246 -9.68 9.13 -8.98
N VAL A 247 -9.24 8.63 -10.13
CA VAL A 247 -7.92 8.05 -10.34
C VAL A 247 -7.28 8.67 -11.58
N ARG A 248 -6.01 9.04 -11.49
CA ARG A 248 -5.21 9.53 -12.63
C ARG A 248 -3.84 8.88 -12.67
N VAL A 249 -3.38 8.56 -13.89
CA VAL A 249 -2.01 8.14 -14.19
C VAL A 249 -1.42 9.10 -15.20
N SER A 250 -0.22 9.62 -14.91
CA SER A 250 0.54 10.50 -15.81
C SER A 250 1.98 10.01 -15.96
N VAL A 251 2.54 10.14 -17.17
CA VAL A 251 3.94 9.82 -17.46
C VAL A 251 4.63 11.07 -18.00
N ASP A 252 5.70 11.51 -17.34
CA ASP A 252 6.43 12.74 -17.66
C ASP A 252 5.52 13.98 -17.79
N GLY A 253 4.44 14.02 -16.99
CA GLY A 253 3.45 15.09 -17.00
C GLY A 253 2.31 14.93 -18.00
N GLU A 254 2.38 13.96 -18.92
CA GLU A 254 1.28 13.63 -19.84
C GLU A 254 0.29 12.68 -19.16
N THR A 255 -0.99 13.04 -19.10
CA THR A 255 -2.04 12.14 -18.61
C THR A 255 -2.24 10.96 -19.56
N TRP A 256 -2.03 9.75 -19.06
CA TRP A 256 -2.24 8.49 -19.79
C TRP A 256 -3.61 7.88 -19.50
N PHE A 257 -4.10 8.04 -18.27
CA PHE A 257 -5.38 7.49 -17.84
C PHE A 257 -6.06 8.40 -16.82
N GLU A 258 -7.38 8.52 -16.93
CA GLU A 258 -8.28 9.04 -15.90
C GLU A 258 -9.47 8.11 -15.78
N GLY A 259 -9.91 7.84 -14.56
CA GLY A 259 -11.03 6.95 -14.30
C GLY A 259 -11.56 7.07 -12.88
N ASN A 260 -12.44 6.16 -12.51
CA ASN A 260 -13.04 6.12 -11.19
C ASN A 260 -13.13 4.68 -10.68
N THR A 261 -12.84 4.45 -9.41
CA THR A 261 -12.81 3.11 -8.80
C THR A 261 -14.16 2.40 -8.82
N GLY A 262 -15.27 3.11 -9.05
CA GLY A 262 -16.62 2.57 -9.18
C GLY A 262 -16.95 2.03 -10.56
N HIS A 263 -16.22 2.43 -11.60
CA HIS A 263 -16.55 2.09 -12.98
C HIS A 263 -16.27 0.60 -13.28
N ARG A 264 -17.29 -0.11 -13.79
CA ARG A 264 -17.22 -1.51 -14.29
C ARG A 264 -16.49 -2.50 -13.37
N ARG A 265 -16.65 -2.33 -12.05
CA ARG A 265 -16.20 -3.27 -11.01
C ARG A 265 -17.28 -4.31 -10.71
N SER A 266 -16.86 -5.53 -10.35
CA SER A 266 -17.80 -6.61 -9.96
C SER A 266 -18.00 -6.76 -8.46
N PHE A 267 -17.09 -6.25 -7.62
CA PHE A 267 -17.08 -6.52 -6.18
C PHE A 267 -16.73 -5.28 -5.35
N LEU A 268 -17.23 -5.21 -4.11
CA LEU A 268 -16.88 -4.21 -3.10
C LEU A 268 -15.78 -4.73 -2.18
N ALA A 269 -15.07 -3.86 -1.45
CA ALA A 269 -13.94 -4.28 -0.63
C ALA A 269 -14.32 -5.36 0.39
N HIS A 270 -15.48 -5.20 1.04
CA HIS A 270 -15.98 -6.18 2.00
C HIS A 270 -16.39 -7.52 1.36
N HIS A 271 -16.74 -7.56 0.07
CA HIS A 271 -16.91 -8.84 -0.65
C HIS A 271 -15.57 -9.57 -0.77
N LEU A 272 -14.48 -8.85 -1.08
CA LEU A 272 -13.13 -9.42 -1.22
C LEU A 272 -12.61 -9.94 0.12
N VAL A 273 -12.81 -9.18 1.19
CA VAL A 273 -12.42 -9.59 2.54
C VAL A 273 -13.18 -10.84 2.98
N ALA A 274 -14.49 -10.90 2.74
CA ALA A 274 -15.28 -12.09 3.06
C ALA A 274 -14.78 -13.31 2.28
N TYR A 275 -14.56 -13.18 0.97
CA TYR A 275 -14.04 -14.26 0.13
C TYR A 275 -12.62 -14.69 0.53
N ALA A 276 -11.72 -13.74 0.81
CA ALA A 276 -10.38 -14.03 1.31
C ALA A 276 -10.39 -14.75 2.66
N SER A 277 -11.44 -14.57 3.46
CA SER A 277 -11.63 -15.26 4.73
C SER A 277 -12.31 -16.62 4.61
N ASP A 278 -12.81 -17.01 3.43
CA ASP A 278 -13.47 -18.30 3.24
C ASP A 278 -12.45 -19.44 3.36
N ASN A 279 -12.59 -20.24 4.43
CA ASN A 279 -11.68 -21.31 4.81
C ASN A 279 -10.20 -20.90 4.98
N GLU A 280 -9.92 -19.61 5.11
CA GLU A 280 -8.61 -19.02 5.37
C GLU A 280 -8.74 -17.90 6.41
N THR A 281 -7.72 -17.70 7.23
CA THR A 281 -7.74 -16.59 8.20
C THR A 281 -7.10 -15.35 7.57
N VAL A 282 -7.75 -14.20 7.69
CA VAL A 282 -7.16 -12.87 7.41
C VAL A 282 -6.63 -12.28 8.71
N TYR A 283 -5.48 -11.62 8.66
CA TYR A 283 -4.78 -11.05 9.82
C TYR A 283 -4.55 -9.55 9.66
N PRO A 284 -4.43 -8.80 10.77
CA PRO A 284 -4.03 -7.40 10.71
C PRO A 284 -2.71 -7.22 9.93
N GLY A 285 -2.72 -6.38 8.90
CA GLY A 285 -1.59 -6.16 8.00
C GLY A 285 -1.54 -7.05 6.75
N ASP A 286 -2.53 -7.93 6.55
CA ASP A 286 -2.81 -8.48 5.21
C ASP A 286 -3.31 -7.35 4.29
N ILE A 287 -2.93 -7.43 3.01
CA ILE A 287 -3.35 -6.50 1.97
C ILE A 287 -4.10 -7.28 0.88
N LEU A 288 -5.26 -6.76 0.49
CA LEU A 288 -6.03 -7.24 -0.65
C LEU A 288 -6.05 -6.16 -1.74
N GLY A 289 -5.37 -6.39 -2.87
CA GLY A 289 -5.42 -5.52 -4.05
C GLY A 289 -6.74 -5.69 -4.79
N THR A 290 -7.23 -4.65 -5.47
CA THR A 290 -8.47 -4.73 -6.25
C THR A 290 -8.27 -5.33 -7.64
N GLY A 291 -7.04 -5.40 -8.12
CA GLY A 291 -6.73 -5.44 -9.54
C GLY A 291 -6.74 -4.03 -10.14
N THR A 292 -6.09 -3.91 -11.30
CA THR A 292 -5.99 -2.67 -12.09
C THR A 292 -7.34 -1.96 -12.24
N VAL A 293 -7.41 -0.70 -11.80
CA VAL A 293 -8.60 0.15 -11.94
C VAL A 293 -8.79 0.55 -13.41
N GLY A 294 -9.94 0.16 -13.99
CA GLY A 294 -10.32 0.54 -15.36
C GLY A 294 -9.30 0.09 -16.40
N LEU A 295 -8.66 1.07 -17.07
CA LEU A 295 -7.59 0.88 -18.06
C LEU A 295 -6.25 1.47 -17.55
N GLY A 296 -6.09 1.57 -16.23
CA GLY A 296 -4.99 2.27 -15.57
C GLY A 296 -3.63 1.57 -15.65
N CYS A 297 -3.35 0.84 -16.72
CA CYS A 297 -2.07 0.19 -16.98
C CYS A 297 -1.62 0.35 -18.44
N SER A 298 -0.32 0.22 -18.68
CA SER A 298 0.35 0.34 -19.99
C SER A 298 -0.22 -0.63 -21.02
N MET A 299 -0.44 -1.90 -20.63
CA MET A 299 -0.99 -2.93 -21.52
C MET A 299 -2.37 -2.54 -22.08
N ASP A 300 -3.26 -2.03 -21.22
CA ASP A 300 -4.62 -1.66 -21.62
C ASP A 300 -4.64 -0.46 -22.56
N LEU A 301 -3.68 0.46 -22.39
CA LEU A 301 -3.53 1.66 -23.20
C LEU A 301 -2.75 1.42 -24.50
N GLY A 302 -2.07 0.27 -24.65
CA GLY A 302 -1.20 -0.01 -25.79
C GLY A 302 0.05 0.89 -25.85
N ARG A 303 0.46 1.45 -24.70
CA ARG A 303 1.66 2.29 -24.53
C ARG A 303 2.61 1.60 -23.56
N TRP A 304 3.90 1.94 -23.55
CA TRP A 304 4.89 1.28 -22.68
C TRP A 304 5.81 2.29 -22.01
N ILE A 305 6.12 2.01 -20.74
CA ILE A 305 7.01 2.81 -19.91
C ILE A 305 8.47 2.47 -20.24
N ASN A 306 9.35 3.46 -20.17
CA ASN A 306 10.79 3.32 -20.42
C ASN A 306 11.60 3.74 -19.19
N VAL A 307 12.83 3.22 -19.11
CA VAL A 307 13.82 3.66 -18.12
C VAL A 307 14.04 5.17 -18.22
N GLY A 308 14.16 5.84 -17.07
CA GLY A 308 14.39 7.27 -16.97
C GLY A 308 13.11 8.10 -16.86
N GLN A 309 11.96 7.59 -17.30
CA GLN A 309 10.67 8.26 -17.20
C GLN A 309 10.21 8.38 -15.74
N ARG A 310 9.31 9.33 -15.50
CA ARG A 310 8.61 9.51 -14.23
C ARG A 310 7.13 9.19 -14.38
N VAL A 311 6.63 8.27 -13.58
CA VAL A 311 5.20 7.90 -13.56
C VAL A 311 4.59 8.39 -12.26
N THR A 312 3.47 9.09 -12.38
CA THR A 312 2.72 9.65 -11.27
C THR A 312 1.32 9.03 -11.22
N PHE A 313 0.93 8.59 -10.03
CA PHE A 313 -0.34 7.97 -9.71
C PHE A 313 -1.04 8.83 -8.68
N ASP A 314 -2.24 9.31 -8.97
CA ASP A 314 -3.03 10.15 -8.08
C ASP A 314 -4.37 9.47 -7.81
N VAL A 315 -4.71 9.31 -6.53
CA VAL A 315 -6.00 8.77 -6.10
C VAL A 315 -6.63 9.74 -5.11
N GLN A 316 -7.82 10.20 -5.46
CA GLN A 316 -8.61 11.12 -4.66
C GLN A 316 -8.75 10.61 -3.23
N GLY A 317 -8.56 11.50 -2.26
CA GLY A 317 -8.68 11.17 -0.83
C GLY A 317 -7.48 10.41 -0.26
N ILE A 318 -6.70 9.68 -1.05
CA ILE A 318 -5.48 8.97 -0.60
C ILE A 318 -4.25 9.85 -0.75
N GLY A 319 -3.93 10.25 -1.97
CA GLY A 319 -2.78 11.10 -2.29
C GLY A 319 -2.07 10.67 -3.57
N GLN A 320 -0.83 11.11 -3.72
CA GLN A 320 -0.03 10.90 -4.92
C GLN A 320 1.20 10.04 -4.65
N LEU A 321 1.57 9.20 -5.61
CA LEU A 321 2.84 8.48 -5.72
C LEU A 321 3.54 8.91 -7.01
N SER A 322 4.82 9.26 -6.95
CA SER A 322 5.59 9.65 -8.15
C SER A 322 6.95 8.98 -8.19
N HIS A 323 7.13 8.07 -9.14
CA HIS A 323 8.28 7.19 -9.20
C HIS A 323 9.10 7.41 -10.45
N ARG A 324 10.42 7.45 -10.27
CA ARG A 324 11.36 7.35 -11.38
C ARG A 324 11.57 5.88 -11.72
N ILE A 325 11.54 5.57 -13.01
CA ILE A 325 11.87 4.24 -13.53
C ILE A 325 13.37 4.15 -13.68
N VAL A 326 13.99 3.15 -13.05
CA VAL A 326 15.44 2.94 -13.07
C VAL A 326 15.76 1.60 -13.72
N GLU A 327 16.96 1.47 -14.27
CA GLU A 327 17.43 0.19 -14.77
C GLU A 327 17.48 -0.83 -13.62
N GLY A 328 16.88 -2.00 -13.82
CA GLY A 328 16.93 -3.09 -12.87
C GLY A 328 18.26 -3.83 -12.92
N GLU A 329 18.62 -4.48 -11.81
CA GLU A 329 19.87 -5.22 -11.73
C GLU A 329 19.85 -6.44 -12.66
N ARG A 330 20.98 -6.68 -13.34
CA ARG A 330 21.19 -7.88 -14.15
C ARG A 330 21.41 -9.07 -13.23
N VAL A 331 20.41 -9.93 -13.12
CA VAL A 331 20.54 -11.20 -12.40
C VAL A 331 21.00 -12.28 -13.38
N VAL A 332 21.82 -13.20 -12.87
CA VAL A 332 22.34 -14.41 -13.51
C VAL A 332 21.37 -15.01 -14.54
N ASP A 333 21.91 -15.39 -15.70
CA ASP A 333 21.15 -16.10 -16.72
C ASP A 333 20.84 -17.53 -16.23
N TYR A 334 19.60 -17.76 -15.84
CA TYR A 334 19.10 -19.08 -15.40
C TYR A 334 18.69 -19.97 -16.60
N THR A 335 19.00 -19.60 -17.84
CA THR A 335 18.86 -20.52 -18.97
C THR A 335 19.87 -21.66 -18.85
N LEU A 336 19.57 -22.79 -19.48
CA LEU A 336 20.22 -24.12 -19.36
C LEU A 336 21.77 -24.17 -19.45
N LYS A 337 22.44 -23.04 -19.68
CA LYS A 337 23.89 -22.92 -19.75
C LYS A 337 24.50 -23.18 -18.37
N GLY A 338 25.16 -24.33 -18.22
CA GLY A 338 25.79 -24.75 -16.97
C GLY A 338 24.89 -25.54 -16.02
N MET A 339 23.69 -25.94 -16.45
CA MET A 339 22.83 -26.88 -15.73
C MET A 339 23.03 -28.31 -16.26
N ASP A 340 24.26 -28.82 -16.17
CA ASP A 340 24.62 -30.15 -16.65
C ASP A 340 23.81 -31.25 -15.93
N GLY A 341 23.38 -32.28 -16.67
CA GLY A 341 22.62 -33.41 -16.13
C GLY A 341 21.10 -33.22 -16.04
N LEU A 342 20.55 -32.09 -16.49
CA LEU A 342 19.11 -31.89 -16.61
C LEU A 342 18.51 -32.63 -17.82
N LEU A 343 17.22 -32.97 -17.69
CA LEU A 343 16.42 -33.49 -18.80
C LEU A 343 16.37 -32.43 -19.90
N LYS A 344 16.67 -32.84 -21.13
CA LYS A 344 16.46 -32.00 -22.30
C LYS A 344 14.95 -31.92 -22.56
N PRO A 345 14.41 -30.73 -22.93
CA PRO A 345 13.07 -30.66 -23.47
C PRO A 345 12.93 -31.66 -24.63
N PRO A 346 11.79 -32.35 -24.76
CA PRO A 346 11.52 -33.14 -25.97
C PRO A 346 11.55 -32.20 -27.19
N ASP A 347 12.14 -32.69 -28.29
CA ASP A 347 12.24 -31.98 -29.56
C ASP A 347 10.87 -31.59 -30.15
#